data_AF-A0A952M7P1-F1
#
_entry.id   AF-A0A952M7P1-F1
#
_cell.length_a   1.000
_cell.length_b   1.000
_cell.length_c   1.000
_cell.angle_alpha   90.00
_cell.angle_beta   90.00
_cell.angle_gamma   90.00
#
_symmetry.space_group_name_H-M   'P 1'
#
loop_
_entity.id
_entity.type
_entity.pdbx_description
1 polymer ?
#
loop_
_entity_poly.entity_id
_entity_poly.type
_entity_poly.pdbx_seq_one_letter_code
_entity_poly.pdbx_strand_id
1 'polypeptide(L)'
;MRPSVESAHRFGGVARLFSGTTGPLLGLIALCIFLSFATDSFLSIRNFLNILDQITVLGIMAVGMTFVILIGGIDLSVGSVMALAMMVLGFLNVEAGLPMSVAISGGLVAAALTGVVAGILITEFKVPPFIATLAM
;
A
#
# COMPACT_ATOMS: atom_id res chain seq x y z
N MET A 1 -17.96 -27.20 -50.50
CA MET A 1 -18.61 -26.69 -49.27
C MET A 1 -17.54 -26.36 -48.23
N ARG A 2 -17.31 -25.08 -47.92
CA ARG A 2 -16.58 -24.66 -46.71
C ARG A 2 -17.64 -24.16 -45.71
N PRO A 3 -17.76 -24.74 -44.50
CA PRO A 3 -18.71 -24.21 -43.52
C PRO A 3 -18.22 -22.84 -43.03
N SER A 4 -19.17 -21.94 -42.88
CA SER A 4 -19.06 -20.55 -42.47
C SER A 4 -18.47 -20.40 -41.06
N VAL A 5 -17.28 -19.79 -40.99
CA VAL A 5 -16.64 -19.35 -39.74
C VAL A 5 -17.17 -17.94 -39.42
N GLU A 6 -18.40 -17.82 -38.92
CA GLU A 6 -18.99 -16.49 -38.66
C GLU A 6 -19.70 -16.33 -37.31
N SER A 7 -19.73 -17.37 -36.46
CA SER A 7 -20.47 -17.28 -35.18
C SER A 7 -19.62 -17.06 -33.92
N ALA A 8 -18.27 -17.03 -34.00
CA ALA A 8 -17.40 -16.99 -32.82
C ALA A 8 -17.04 -15.56 -32.32
N HIS A 9 -17.46 -14.49 -33.00
CA HIS A 9 -16.98 -13.13 -32.70
C HIS A 9 -17.78 -12.34 -31.66
N ARG A 10 -18.92 -12.86 -31.17
CA ARG A 10 -19.82 -12.07 -30.28
C ARG A 10 -19.54 -12.22 -28.78
N PHE A 11 -18.81 -13.27 -28.36
CA PHE A 11 -18.47 -13.51 -26.94
C PHE A 11 -17.09 -12.96 -26.52
N GLY A 12 -16.27 -12.49 -27.48
CA GLY A 12 -14.89 -12.05 -27.20
C GLY A 12 -14.74 -10.64 -26.64
N GLY A 13 -15.76 -9.78 -26.76
CA GLY A 13 -15.69 -8.37 -26.32
C GLY A 13 -15.72 -8.20 -24.80
N VAL A 14 -16.68 -8.86 -24.14
CA VAL A 14 -16.85 -8.80 -22.68
C VAL A 14 -15.72 -9.52 -21.95
N ALA A 15 -15.32 -10.70 -22.43
CA ALA A 15 -14.19 -11.45 -21.87
C ALA A 15 -12.85 -10.69 -22.01
N ARG A 16 -12.70 -9.86 -23.06
CA ARG A 16 -11.54 -8.98 -23.22
C ARG A 16 -11.56 -7.77 -22.29
N LEU A 17 -12.75 -7.24 -21.97
CA LEU A 17 -12.91 -6.16 -21.00
C LEU A 17 -12.44 -6.58 -19.60
N PHE A 18 -12.66 -7.85 -19.25
CA PHE A 18 -12.17 -8.48 -18.02
C PHE A 18 -10.76 -9.07 -18.12
N SER A 19 -10.14 -9.10 -19.30
CA SER A 19 -8.77 -9.58 -19.47
C SER A 19 -7.78 -8.41 -19.41
N GLY A 20 -6.83 -8.46 -18.48
CA GLY A 20 -5.79 -7.44 -18.30
C GLY A 20 -6.12 -6.40 -17.22
N THR A 21 -5.50 -5.22 -17.31
CA THR A 21 -5.52 -4.17 -16.27
C THR A 21 -6.90 -3.50 -16.07
N THR A 22 -7.82 -3.67 -17.01
CA THR A 22 -9.19 -3.12 -16.97
C THR A 22 -10.13 -3.91 -16.05
N GLY A 23 -9.87 -5.20 -15.82
CA GLY A 23 -10.70 -6.07 -14.98
C GLY A 23 -10.84 -5.58 -13.53
N PRO A 24 -9.73 -5.26 -12.83
CA PRO A 24 -9.78 -4.71 -11.47
C PRO A 24 -10.55 -3.39 -11.37
N LEU A 25 -10.41 -2.49 -12.35
CA LEU A 25 -11.15 -1.22 -12.41
C LEU A 25 -12.65 -1.44 -12.55
N LEU A 26 -13.07 -2.34 -13.44
CA LEU A 26 -14.49 -2.69 -13.60
C LEU A 26 -15.04 -3.36 -12.33
N GLY A 27 -14.25 -4.24 -11.71
CA GLY A 27 -14.59 -4.84 -10.43
C GLY A 27 -14.78 -3.81 -9.32
N LEU A 28 -13.88 -2.82 -9.24
CA LEU A 28 -13.98 -1.72 -8.27
C LEU A 28 -15.25 -0.89 -8.49
N ILE A 29 -15.55 -0.51 -9.73
CA ILE A 29 -16.77 0.26 -10.05
C ILE A 29 -18.02 -0.52 -9.66
N ALA A 30 -18.10 -1.81 -10.05
CA ALA A 30 -19.22 -2.66 -9.70
C ALA A 30 -19.38 -2.82 -8.17
N LEU A 31 -18.28 -2.99 -7.45
CA LEU A 31 -18.25 -3.07 -5.99
C LEU A 31 -18.75 -1.76 -5.35
N CYS A 32 -18.28 -0.60 -5.83
CA CYS A 32 -18.73 0.70 -5.33
C CYS A 32 -20.23 0.92 -5.53
N ILE A 33 -20.77 0.55 -6.70
CA ILE A 33 -22.20 0.63 -6.98
C ILE A 33 -22.96 -0.27 -6.01
N PHE A 34 -22.55 -1.52 -5.89
CA PHE A 34 -23.18 -2.48 -4.98
C PHE A 34 -23.18 -1.99 -3.52
N LEU A 35 -22.03 -1.56 -3.00
CA LEU A 35 -21.90 -1.09 -1.62
C LEU A 35 -22.68 0.20 -1.36
N SER A 36 -22.86 1.05 -2.37
CA SER A 36 -23.70 2.26 -2.26
C SER A 36 -25.16 1.95 -1.94
N PHE A 37 -25.67 0.79 -2.38
CA PHE A 37 -27.03 0.34 -2.05
C PHE A 37 -27.07 -0.65 -0.88
N ALA A 38 -26.00 -1.43 -0.68
CA ALA A 38 -25.94 -2.44 0.37
C ALA A 38 -25.61 -1.86 1.75
N THR A 39 -25.06 -0.64 1.84
CA THR A 39 -24.67 -0.03 3.12
C THR A 39 -24.88 1.48 3.12
N ASP A 40 -25.72 1.96 4.04
CA ASP A 40 -26.00 3.39 4.22
C ASP A 40 -24.74 4.20 4.58
N SER A 41 -23.78 3.57 5.24
CA SER A 41 -22.51 4.18 5.63
C SER A 41 -21.52 4.37 4.47
N PHE A 42 -21.69 3.70 3.32
CA PHE A 42 -20.66 3.65 2.27
C PHE A 42 -20.38 5.03 1.67
N LEU A 43 -21.43 5.76 1.28
CA LEU A 43 -21.32 7.13 0.74
C LEU A 43 -21.31 8.22 1.84
N SER A 44 -21.21 7.84 3.11
CA SER A 44 -21.16 8.81 4.20
C SER A 44 -19.86 9.61 4.18
N ILE A 45 -19.95 10.89 4.58
CA ILE A 45 -18.76 11.76 4.70
C ILE A 45 -17.72 11.17 5.67
N ARG A 46 -18.17 10.48 6.73
CA ARG A 46 -17.30 9.83 7.70
C ARG A 46 -16.50 8.69 7.07
N ASN A 47 -17.15 7.86 6.25
CA ASN A 47 -16.44 6.79 5.53
C ASN A 47 -15.43 7.38 4.55
N PHE A 48 -15.81 8.45 3.83
CA PHE A 48 -14.91 9.13 2.90
C PHE A 48 -13.69 9.73 3.62
N LEU A 49 -13.89 10.40 4.76
CA LEU A 49 -12.80 10.93 5.58
C LEU A 49 -11.90 9.82 6.12
N ASN A 50 -12.46 8.70 6.59
CA ASN A 50 -11.68 7.56 7.04
C ASN A 50 -10.83 6.94 5.93
N ILE A 51 -11.35 6.90 4.69
CA ILE A 51 -10.60 6.42 3.52
C ILE A 51 -9.49 7.42 3.18
N LEU A 52 -9.78 8.72 3.14
CA LEU A 52 -8.79 9.75 2.85
C LEU A 52 -7.65 9.77 3.88
N ASP A 53 -7.95 9.58 5.16
CA ASP A 53 -6.95 9.53 6.23
C ASP A 53 -5.99 8.34 6.03
N GLN A 54 -6.52 7.16 5.71
CA GLN A 54 -5.72 5.98 5.37
C GLN A 54 -4.87 6.18 4.11
N ILE A 55 -5.44 6.78 3.06
CA ILE A 55 -4.70 7.06 1.81
C ILE A 55 -3.60 8.09 2.05
N THR A 56 -3.80 9.06 2.95
CA THR A 56 -2.78 10.09 3.25
C THR A 56 -1.50 9.44 3.76
N VAL A 57 -1.60 8.45 4.64
CA VAL A 57 -0.43 7.71 5.15
C VAL A 57 0.28 6.96 4.01
N LEU A 58 -0.48 6.24 3.17
CA LEU A 58 0.08 5.56 1.99
C LEU A 58 0.71 6.53 0.98
N GLY A 59 0.11 7.70 0.79
CA GLY A 59 0.59 8.73 -0.13
C GLY A 59 1.92 9.34 0.31
N ILE A 60 2.05 9.68 1.60
CA ILE A 60 3.32 10.18 2.16
C ILE A 60 4.42 9.12 2.03
N MET A 61 4.11 7.86 2.35
CA MET A 61 5.07 6.77 2.19
C MET A 61 5.47 6.57 0.72
N ALA A 62 4.51 6.64 -0.20
CA ALA A 62 4.78 6.50 -1.63
C ALA A 62 5.77 7.56 -2.13
N VAL A 63 5.70 8.79 -1.63
CA VAL A 63 6.70 9.84 -1.95
C VAL A 63 8.09 9.42 -1.50
N GLY A 64 8.26 8.90 -0.28
CA GLY A 64 9.56 8.37 0.18
C GLY A 64 10.06 7.21 -0.69
N MET A 65 9.16 6.28 -1.02
CA MET A 65 9.44 5.12 -1.87
C MET A 65 9.86 5.50 -3.29
N THR A 66 9.45 6.66 -3.82
CA THR A 66 9.93 7.11 -5.14
C THR A 66 11.45 7.25 -5.18
N PHE A 67 12.09 7.75 -4.11
CA PHE A 67 13.55 7.86 -4.06
C PHE A 67 14.23 6.50 -4.10
N VAL A 68 13.67 5.49 -3.42
CA VAL A 68 14.18 4.12 -3.43
C VAL A 68 14.11 3.52 -4.84
N ILE A 69 13.01 3.74 -5.54
CA ILE A 69 12.83 3.24 -6.91
C ILE A 69 13.77 3.96 -7.88
N LEU A 70 13.99 5.27 -7.70
CA LEU A 70 14.89 6.06 -8.55
C LEU A 70 16.34 5.58 -8.50
N ILE A 71 16.80 5.07 -7.35
CA ILE A 71 18.14 4.47 -7.22
C ILE A 71 18.19 3.00 -7.67
N GLY A 72 17.12 2.48 -8.28
CA GLY A 72 17.01 1.09 -8.75
C GLY A 72 16.78 0.07 -7.63
N GLY A 73 16.40 0.54 -6.43
CA GLY A 73 16.06 -0.31 -5.30
C GLY A 73 14.60 -0.75 -5.30
N ILE A 74 14.31 -1.80 -4.54
CA ILE A 74 12.96 -2.21 -4.15
C ILE A 74 12.96 -2.25 -2.64
N ASP A 75 12.06 -1.51 -2.00
CA ASP A 75 11.87 -1.56 -0.55
C ASP A 75 10.55 -2.26 -0.21
N LEU A 76 10.67 -3.41 0.42
CA LEU A 76 9.54 -4.20 0.93
C LEU A 76 9.28 -3.96 2.41
N SER A 77 10.21 -3.32 3.12
CA SER A 77 10.14 -3.09 4.56
C SER A 77 9.21 -1.95 4.94
N VAL A 78 8.72 -1.15 3.97
CA VAL A 78 7.85 0.01 4.25
C VAL A 78 6.66 -0.33 5.16
N GLY A 79 6.07 -1.54 5.00
CA GLY A 79 4.99 -2.02 5.86
C GLY A 79 5.44 -2.39 7.27
N SER A 80 6.57 -3.12 7.41
CA SER A 80 7.09 -3.53 8.72
C SER A 80 7.63 -2.34 9.51
N VAL A 81 8.31 -1.41 8.85
CA VAL A 81 8.81 -0.15 9.44
C VAL A 81 7.65 0.74 9.90
N MET A 82 6.59 0.89 9.09
CA MET A 82 5.38 1.61 9.50
C MET A 82 4.73 0.96 10.73
N ALA A 83 4.57 -0.36 10.73
CA ALA A 83 3.99 -1.09 11.86
C ALA A 83 4.82 -0.94 13.14
N LEU A 84 6.16 -1.01 13.03
CA LEU A 84 7.08 -0.77 14.15
C LEU A 84 6.93 0.66 14.70
N ALA A 85 6.92 1.67 13.82
CA ALA A 85 6.78 3.07 14.24
C ALA A 85 5.44 3.32 14.95
N MET A 86 4.34 2.75 14.42
CA MET A 86 3.02 2.83 15.06
C MET A 86 2.98 2.09 16.40
N MET A 87 3.61 0.93 16.51
CA MET A 87 3.69 0.18 17.76
C MET A 87 4.46 0.95 18.83
N VAL A 88 5.62 1.52 18.48
CA VAL A 88 6.43 2.33 19.40
C VAL A 88 5.66 3.56 19.86
N LEU A 89 5.01 4.27 18.93
CA LEU A 89 4.16 5.42 19.26
C LEU A 89 3.02 5.02 20.21
N GLY A 90 2.28 3.96 19.86
CA GLY A 90 1.16 3.47 20.66
C GLY A 90 1.60 3.04 22.06
N PHE A 91 2.69 2.29 22.16
CA PHE A 91 3.26 1.88 23.45
C PHE A 91 3.69 3.08 24.29
N LEU A 92 4.45 4.02 23.72
CA LEU A 92 4.94 5.17 24.48
C LEU A 92 3.81 6.08 24.96
N ASN A 93 2.78 6.30 24.13
CA ASN A 93 1.68 7.18 24.49
C ASN A 93 0.63 6.52 25.41
N VAL A 94 0.24 5.28 25.10
CA VAL A 94 -0.88 4.60 25.77
C VAL A 94 -0.40 3.82 26.99
N GLU A 95 0.63 2.99 26.85
CA GLU A 95 1.10 2.09 27.91
C GLU A 95 2.07 2.80 28.87
N ALA A 96 3.03 3.55 28.32
CA ALA A 96 4.01 4.28 29.13
C ALA A 96 3.49 5.66 29.58
N GLY A 97 2.32 6.09 29.09
CA GLY A 97 1.68 7.36 29.47
C GLY A 97 2.49 8.61 29.11
N LEU A 98 3.43 8.52 28.18
CA LEU A 98 4.29 9.64 27.80
C LEU A 98 3.55 10.63 26.89
N PRO A 99 3.95 11.91 26.91
CA PRO A 99 3.36 12.92 26.03
C PRO A 99 3.45 12.53 24.56
N MET A 100 2.44 12.92 23.77
CA MET A 100 2.36 12.61 22.34
C MET A 100 3.61 13.04 21.55
N SER A 101 4.22 14.18 21.92
CA SER A 101 5.47 14.65 21.32
C SER A 101 6.63 13.67 21.49
N VAL A 102 6.75 13.06 22.68
CA VAL A 102 7.76 12.04 22.98
C VAL A 102 7.46 10.75 22.21
N ALA A 103 6.20 10.32 22.17
CA ALA A 103 5.79 9.14 21.43
C ALA A 103 6.06 9.25 19.93
N ILE A 104 5.75 10.41 19.32
CA ILE A 104 6.09 10.72 17.92
C ILE A 104 7.60 10.63 17.69
N SER A 105 8.40 11.26 18.57
CA SER A 105 9.86 11.20 18.45
C SER A 105 10.40 9.77 18.56
N GLY A 106 9.82 8.94 19.43
CA GLY A 106 10.19 7.53 19.58
C GLY A 106 9.90 6.72 18.31
N GLY A 107 8.73 6.89 17.70
CA GLY A 107 8.39 6.25 16.44
C GLY A 107 9.32 6.68 15.29
N LEU A 108 9.64 7.97 15.20
CA LEU A 108 10.59 8.50 14.20
C LEU A 108 12.00 7.93 14.38
N VAL A 109 12.49 7.86 15.62
CA VAL A 109 13.81 7.28 15.94
C VAL A 109 13.83 5.79 15.58
N ALA A 110 12.78 5.03 15.95
CA ALA A 110 12.70 3.62 15.63
C ALA A 110 12.74 3.36 14.12
N ALA A 111 11.95 4.10 13.34
CA ALA A 111 11.94 4.01 11.88
C ALA A 111 13.28 4.44 11.24
N ALA A 112 13.88 5.53 11.74
CA ALA A 112 15.19 5.99 11.25
C ALA A 112 16.29 4.95 11.51
N LEU A 113 16.28 4.29 12.67
CA LEU A 113 17.22 3.21 12.98
C LEU A 113 17.05 2.01 12.04
N THR A 114 15.80 1.64 11.72
CA THR A 114 15.56 0.56 10.73
C THR A 114 16.07 0.95 9.35
N GLY A 115 15.85 2.20 8.93
CA GLY A 115 16.39 2.73 7.68
C GLY A 115 17.92 2.75 7.63
N VAL A 116 18.59 3.08 8.74
CA VAL A 116 20.06 3.01 8.85
C VAL A 116 20.55 1.57 8.72
N VAL A 117 19.88 0.61 9.39
CA VAL A 117 20.22 -0.82 9.26
C VAL A 117 20.09 -1.28 7.81
N ALA A 118 18.98 -0.94 7.15
CA ALA A 118 18.77 -1.24 5.74
C ALA A 118 19.88 -0.64 4.86
N GLY A 119 20.20 0.63 5.09
CA GLY A 119 21.26 1.35 4.37
C GLY A 119 22.61 0.65 4.51
N ILE A 120 23.02 0.32 5.75
CA ILE A 120 24.28 -0.37 6.04
C ILE A 120 24.34 -1.75 5.36
N LEU A 121 23.26 -2.53 5.43
CA LEU A 121 23.19 -3.84 4.76
C LEU A 121 23.40 -3.72 3.25
N ILE A 122 22.87 -2.66 2.64
CA ILE A 122 22.98 -2.43 1.20
C ILE A 122 24.36 -1.87 0.82
N THR A 123 24.87 -0.87 1.56
CA THR A 123 26.10 -0.16 1.17
C THR A 123 27.38 -0.87 1.59
N GLU A 124 27.44 -1.37 2.82
CA GLU A 124 28.65 -1.99 3.39
C GLU A 124 28.67 -3.49 3.12
N PHE A 125 27.56 -4.17 3.42
CA PHE A 125 27.47 -5.62 3.28
C PHE A 125 27.08 -6.08 1.86
N LYS A 126 26.76 -5.13 0.96
CA LYS A 126 26.42 -5.37 -0.45
C LYS A 126 25.27 -6.38 -0.62
N VAL A 127 24.36 -6.43 0.34
CA VAL A 127 23.15 -7.25 0.26
C VAL A 127 22.21 -6.61 -0.77
N PRO A 128 21.65 -7.38 -1.72
CA PRO A 128 20.65 -6.85 -2.65
C PRO A 128 19.48 -6.17 -1.91
N PRO A 129 19.04 -4.95 -2.31
CA PRO A 129 18.04 -4.16 -1.58
C PRO A 129 16.73 -4.90 -1.25
N PHE A 130 16.25 -5.71 -2.19
CA PHE A 130 15.06 -6.55 -1.99
C PHE A 130 15.23 -7.54 -0.83
N ILE A 131 16.41 -8.17 -0.70
CA ILE A 131 16.69 -9.16 0.35
C ILE A 131 16.86 -8.44 1.69
N ALA A 132 17.62 -7.34 1.69
CA ALA A 132 17.84 -6.53 2.90
C ALA A 132 16.52 -6.02 3.48
N THR A 133 15.58 -5.57 2.63
CA THR A 133 14.29 -5.03 3.07
C THR A 133 13.25 -6.09 3.40
N LEU A 134 13.30 -7.27 2.79
CA LEU A 134 12.40 -8.38 3.14
C LEU A 134 12.74 -9.04 4.50
N ALA A 135 14.00 -8.93 4.95
CA ALA A 135 14.46 -9.53 6.20
C ALA A 135 14.11 -8.74 7.48
N MET A 136 13.56 -7.52 7.33
CA MET A 136 13.22 -6.60 8.42
C MET A 136 11.72 -6.57 8.72
#